data_AF-A0A354Q5W9-F1
#
_entry.id   AF-A0A354Q5W9-F1
#
_cell.length_a   1.000
_cell.length_b   1.000
_cell.length_c   1.000
_cell.angle_alpha   90.00
_cell.angle_beta   90.00
_cell.angle_gamma   90.00
#
_symmetry.space_group_name_H-M   'P 1'
#
loop_
_entity.id
_entity.type
_entity.pdbx_description
1 polymer ?
#
loop_
_entity_poly.entity_id
_entity_poly.type
_entity_poly.pdbx_seq_one_letter_code
_entity_poly.pdbx_strand_id
1 'polypeptide(L)' 'VSRVDTIGEVFDPNFHQAVGVVESDSVPENHIVEECLGGYLLHDRIIRPAMVRVSGKN' A
#
# COMPACT_ATOMS: atom_id res chain seq x y z
N VAL A 1 11.45 -13.65 -6.86
CA VAL A 1 10.23 -12.84 -6.69
C VAL A 1 10.25 -12.33 -5.26
N SER A 2 10.16 -11.03 -5.06
CA SER A 2 10.06 -10.39 -3.75
C SER A 2 8.65 -9.83 -3.57
N ARG A 3 8.21 -9.72 -2.31
CA ARG A 3 6.91 -9.12 -1.97
C ARG A 3 7.11 -7.61 -1.83
N VAL A 4 6.08 -6.85 -2.22
CA VAL A 4 6.03 -5.41 -1.96
C VAL A 4 5.71 -5.20 -0.48
N ASP A 5 6.48 -4.35 0.19
CA ASP A 5 6.21 -3.94 1.57
C ASP A 5 4.97 -3.05 1.61
N THR A 6 4.09 -3.22 2.60
CA THR A 6 2.77 -2.57 2.62
C THR A 6 2.48 -1.89 3.95
N ILE A 7 2.06 -2.64 4.96
CA ILE A 7 1.57 -2.10 6.23
C ILE A 7 2.63 -1.20 6.90
N GLY A 8 2.24 0.05 7.18
CA GLY A 8 3.12 1.03 7.83
C GLY A 8 3.97 1.85 6.86
N GLU A 9 4.06 1.48 5.59
CA GLU A 9 4.76 2.25 4.56
C GLU A 9 3.91 3.41 4.03
N VAL A 10 4.59 4.40 3.45
CA VAL A 10 3.94 5.49 2.71
C VAL A 10 3.40 4.95 1.40
N PHE A 11 2.19 5.36 1.02
CA PHE A 11 1.62 4.98 -0.26
C PHE A 11 2.48 5.49 -1.44
N ASP A 12 2.96 4.55 -2.25
CA ASP A 12 3.64 4.81 -3.52
C ASP A 12 2.88 4.16 -4.68
N PRO A 13 2.33 4.92 -5.64
CA PRO A 13 1.57 4.38 -6.78
C PRO A 13 2.40 3.51 -7.74
N ASN A 14 3.74 3.53 -7.67
CA ASN A 14 4.59 2.62 -8.47
C ASN A 14 4.52 1.17 -7.95
N PHE A 15 4.28 0.99 -6.66
CA PHE A 15 4.29 -0.31 -5.98
C PHE A 15 2.92 -0.69 -5.40
N HIS A 16 2.03 0.29 -5.23
CA HIS A 16 0.76 0.14 -4.53
C HIS A 16 -0.41 0.64 -5.38
N GLN A 17 -1.56 0.01 -5.18
CA GLN A 17 -2.84 0.41 -5.75
C GLN A 17 -3.81 0.65 -4.61
N ALA A 18 -4.16 1.92 -4.37
CA ALA A 18 -5.12 2.29 -3.35
C ALA A 18 -6.53 1.88 -3.80
N VAL A 19 -7.18 1.00 -3.05
CA VAL A 19 -8.56 0.54 -3.30
C VAL A 19 -9.58 1.20 -2.38
N GLY A 20 -9.12 2.01 -1.42
CA GLY A 20 -9.96 2.79 -0.54
C GLY A 20 -9.14 3.60 0.47
N VAL A 21 -9.85 4.49 1.15
CA VAL A 21 -9.33 5.30 2.26
C VAL A 21 -10.01 4.84 3.55
N VAL A 22 -9.27 4.77 4.64
CA VAL A 22 -9.76 4.43 5.98
C VAL A 22 -9.43 5.60 6.90
N GLU A 23 -10.43 6.06 7.64
CA GLU A 23 -10.24 7.06 8.69
C GLU A 23 -9.36 6.44 9.78
N SER A 24 -8.18 7.04 10.00
CA SER A 24 -7.23 6.55 11.00
C SER A 24 -6.46 7.71 11.61
N ASP A 25 -6.55 7.83 12.94
CA ASP A 25 -5.74 8.76 13.73
C ASP A 25 -4.43 8.12 14.24
N SER A 26 -4.28 6.80 14.06
CA SER A 26 -3.13 6.04 14.58
C SER A 26 -1.90 6.09 13.66
N VAL A 27 -2.07 6.42 12.38
CA VAL A 27 -0.97 6.61 11.44
C VAL A 27 -1.10 7.97 10.73
N PRO A 28 0.00 8.56 10.24
CA PRO A 28 -0.07 9.78 9.45
C PRO A 28 -0.90 9.56 8.18
N GLU A 29 -1.42 10.63 7.60
CA GLU A 29 -2.16 10.57 6.33
C GLU A 29 -1.32 9.94 5.22
N ASN A 30 -1.99 9.30 4.26
CA ASN A 30 -1.37 8.68 3.09
C ASN A 30 -0.42 7.51 3.40
N HIS A 31 -0.58 6.88 4.56
CA HIS A 31 0.11 5.65 4.93
C HIS A 31 -0.78 4.43 4.72
N ILE A 32 -0.17 3.29 4.41
CA ILE A 32 -0.89 2.05 4.21
C ILE A 32 -1.31 1.47 5.57
N VAL A 33 -2.62 1.30 5.75
CA VAL A 33 -3.21 0.77 6.99
C VAL A 33 -3.68 -0.67 6.86
N GLU A 34 -3.99 -1.12 5.64
CA GLU A 34 -4.50 -2.47 5.37
C GLU A 34 -3.97 -2.96 4.01
N GLU A 35 -3.53 -4.21 3.95
CA GLU A 35 -3.24 -4.91 2.71
C GLU A 35 -4.42 -5.81 2.35
N CYS A 36 -5.07 -5.51 1.22
CA CYS A 36 -6.14 -6.34 0.69
C CYS A 36 -5.60 -7.46 -0.22
N LEU A 37 -4.53 -7.18 -0.97
CA LEU A 37 -3.84 -8.18 -1.79
C LEU A 37 -2.36 -7.84 -1.96
N GLY A 38 -1.47 -8.77 -1.63
CA GLY A 38 -0.02 -8.56 -1.75
C GLY A 38 0.46 -8.27 -3.17
N GLY A 39 1.39 -7.34 -3.29
CA GLY A 39 2.12 -7.04 -4.52
C GLY A 39 3.39 -7.86 -4.65
N TYR A 40 3.90 -8.00 -5.88
CA TYR A 40 5.12 -8.75 -6.14
C TYR A 40 6.01 -8.09 -7.19
N LEU A 41 7.31 -8.22 -6.95
CA LEU A 41 8.41 -7.77 -7.81
C LEU A 41 9.16 -9.00 -8.34
N LEU A 42 9.56 -8.96 -9.62
CA LEU A 42 10.51 -9.91 -10.19
C LEU A 42 11.78 -9.15 -10.57
N HIS A 43 12.84 -9.39 -9.81
CA HIS A 43 14.00 -8.50 -9.79
C HIS A 43 13.49 -7.09 -9.44
N ASP A 44 13.80 -6.08 -10.26
CA ASP A 44 13.40 -4.68 -10.00
C ASP A 44 12.13 -4.27 -10.76
N ARG A 45 11.42 -5.22 -11.38
CA ARG A 45 10.20 -4.95 -12.15
C ARG A 45 8.96 -5.35 -11.36
N ILE A 46 8.01 -4.41 -11.25
CA ILE A 46 6.67 -4.68 -10.71
C ILE A 46 5.93 -5.69 -11.60
N ILE A 47 5.52 -6.81 -11.02
CA ILE A 47 4.63 -7.77 -11.69
C ILE A 47 3.18 -7.41 -11.39
N ARG A 48 2.90 -7.08 -10.13
CA ARG A 48 1.58 -6.67 -9.65
C ARG A 48 1.74 -5.72 -8.47
N PRO A 49 1.10 -4.54 -8.49
CA PRO A 49 1.07 -3.65 -7.33
C PRO A 49 0.28 -4.29 -6.17
N ALA A 50 0.63 -3.96 -4.95
CA ALA A 50 -0.14 -4.38 -3.79
C ALA A 50 -1.45 -3.58 -3.72
N MET A 51 -2.59 -4.25 -3.56
CA MET A 51 -3.85 -3.55 -3.31
C MET A 51 -3.97 -3.25 -1.83
N VAL A 52 -4.09 -1.97 -1.51
CA VAL A 52 -3.99 -1.46 -0.14
C VAL A 52 -5.07 -0.44 0.16
N ARG A 53 -5.36 -0.25 1.44
CA ARG A 53 -6.13 0.92 1.92
C ARG A 53 -5.19 1.87 2.63
N VAL A 54 -5.38 3.15 2.39
CA VAL A 54 -4.55 4.22 2.94
C VAL A 54 -5.29 4.99 4.01
N SER A 55 -4.57 5.55 4.97
CA SER A 55 -5.11 6.47 5.95
C SER A 55 -5.51 7.79 5.29
N GLY A 56 -6.68 8.28 5.66
CA GLY A 56 -7.13 9.64 5.37
C GLY A 56 -7.72 10.28 6.61
N LYS A 57 -7.74 11.61 6.63
CA LYS A 57 -8.55 12.37 7.58
C LYS A 57 -9.74 12.94 6.83
N ASN A 58 -10.93 12.73 7.38
CA ASN A 58 -12.16 13.32 6.88
C ASN A 58 -12.47 14.60 7.66
#